data_AF-A0A7E4VXD3-F1
#
_entry.id   AF-A0A7E4VXD3-F1
#
_cell.length_a   1.000
_cell.length_b   1.000
_cell.length_c   1.000
_cell.angle_alpha   90.00
_cell.angle_beta   90.00
_cell.angle_gamma   90.00
#
_symmetry.space_group_name_H-M   'P 1'
#
loop_
_entity.id
_entity.type
_entity.pdbx_description
1 polymer ?
#
loop_
_entity_poly.entity_id
_entity_poly.type
_entity_poly.pdbx_seq_one_letter_code
_entity_poly.pdbx_strand_id
1 'polypeptide(L)'
;MLSFSDTRTLDVHTSKTFVQLLIHPDIVQSIKSAGYAGPTPIQAGALPLGLMGNDLLVQAKSGTGKTLVFATLASQLSLRPAR
;
A
#
# COMPACT_ATOMS: atom_id res chain seq x y z
N MET A 1 12.62 -26.20 21.08
CA MET A 1 12.50 -24.80 20.63
C MET A 1 12.03 -24.83 19.18
N LEU A 2 10.72 -24.75 18.96
CA LEU A 2 10.16 -24.76 17.60
C LEU A 2 10.50 -23.42 16.95
N SER A 3 11.43 -23.44 15.99
CA SER A 3 11.68 -22.29 15.12
C SER A 3 10.50 -22.20 14.16
N PHE A 4 9.52 -21.38 14.51
CA PHE A 4 8.53 -20.90 13.56
C PHE A 4 9.28 -20.04 12.54
N SER A 5 9.63 -20.62 11.39
CA SER A 5 9.91 -19.80 10.21
C SER A 5 8.60 -19.08 9.89
N ASP A 6 8.53 -17.81 10.28
CA ASP A 6 7.38 -16.89 10.19
C ASP A 6 7.08 -16.57 8.71
N THR A 7 6.70 -17.62 7.97
CA THR A 7 6.44 -17.57 6.54
C THR A 7 5.02 -17.04 6.41
N ARG A 8 4.90 -15.71 6.31
CA ARG A 8 3.62 -15.05 6.04
C ARG A 8 2.99 -15.64 4.78
N THR A 9 1.67 -15.65 4.73
CA THR A 9 0.90 -16.19 3.60
C THR A 9 1.19 -15.40 2.30
N LEU A 10 0.98 -16.00 1.13
CA LEU A 10 1.29 -15.40 -0.18
C LEU A 10 0.59 -14.06 -0.45
N ASP A 11 -0.47 -13.75 0.29
CA ASP A 11 -1.26 -12.51 0.22
C ASP A 11 -0.56 -11.27 0.82
N VAL A 12 0.72 -11.37 1.20
CA VAL A 12 1.56 -10.23 1.57
C VAL A 12 2.75 -9.99 0.64
N HIS A 13 2.97 -10.84 -0.37
CA HIS A 13 4.10 -10.73 -1.28
C HIS A 13 3.66 -10.31 -2.68
N THR A 14 4.37 -9.37 -3.30
CA THR A 14 4.20 -9.00 -4.70
C THR A 14 5.55 -8.67 -5.33
N SER A 15 5.65 -8.75 -6.66
CA SER A 15 6.84 -8.34 -7.41
C SER A 15 6.84 -6.85 -7.79
N LYS A 16 5.74 -6.13 -7.52
CA LYS A 16 5.64 -4.68 -7.76
C LYS A 16 6.35 -3.87 -6.68
N THR A 17 6.71 -2.63 -7.02
CA THR A 17 7.25 -1.64 -6.07
C THR A 17 6.29 -0.46 -5.91
N PHE A 18 6.35 0.27 -4.80
CA PHE A 18 5.53 1.48 -4.59
C PHE A 18 5.76 2.56 -5.66
N VAL A 19 6.98 2.64 -6.20
CA VAL A 19 7.33 3.59 -7.27
C VAL A 19 6.49 3.35 -8.54
N GLN A 20 6.12 2.09 -8.81
CA GLN A 20 5.31 1.72 -9.97
C GLN A 20 3.81 2.01 -9.79
N LEU A 21 3.37 2.48 -8.61
CA LEU A 21 1.95 2.67 -8.28
C LEU A 21 1.45 4.10 -8.44
N LEU A 22 2.19 4.98 -9.14
CA LEU A 22 1.79 6.37 -9.43
C LEU A 22 1.55 7.23 -8.17
N ILE A 23 2.23 6.90 -7.08
CA ILE A 23 2.20 7.63 -5.80
C ILE A 23 3.25 8.75 -5.84
N HIS A 24 2.98 9.88 -5.18
CA HIS A 24 3.94 10.98 -5.08
C HIS A 24 5.28 10.49 -4.49
N PRO A 25 6.44 10.88 -5.05
CA PRO A 25 7.75 10.41 -4.59
C PRO A 25 8.00 10.60 -3.08
N ASP A 26 7.57 11.73 -2.51
CA ASP A 26 7.75 12.01 -1.07
C ASP A 26 6.94 11.05 -0.18
N ILE A 27 5.76 10.63 -0.65
CA ILE A 27 4.94 9.65 0.05
C ILE A 27 5.59 8.27 -0.08
N VAL A 28 6.09 7.91 -1.26
CA VAL A 28 6.85 6.67 -1.45
C VAL A 28 8.07 6.61 -0.52
N GLN A 29 8.79 7.73 -0.38
CA GLN A 29 9.93 7.81 0.52
C GLN A 29 9.50 7.66 1.98
N SER A 30 8.41 8.30 2.39
CA SER A 30 7.85 8.16 3.74
C SER A 30 7.43 6.71 4.05
N ILE A 31 6.79 6.03 3.08
CA ILE A 31 6.41 4.62 3.18
C ILE A 31 7.65 3.73 3.36
N LYS A 32 8.70 3.96 2.58
CA LYS A 32 9.97 3.22 2.71
C LYS A 32 10.64 3.46 4.05
N SER A 33 10.72 4.71 4.49
CA SER A 33 11.31 5.09 5.79
C SER A 33 10.55 4.49 6.98
N ALA A 34 9.24 4.27 6.84
CA ALA A 34 8.43 3.58 7.83
C ALA A 34 8.61 2.04 7.85
N GLY A 35 9.49 1.49 7.00
CA GLY A 35 9.83 0.06 6.97
C GLY A 35 8.98 -0.78 6.01
N TYR A 36 8.16 -0.18 5.16
CA TYR A 36 7.41 -0.91 4.14
C TYR A 36 8.28 -1.15 2.90
N ALA A 37 8.87 -2.35 2.83
CA ALA A 37 9.81 -2.73 1.76
C ALA A 37 9.15 -2.77 0.37
N GLY A 38 7.90 -3.23 0.29
CA GLY A 38 7.15 -3.33 -0.95
C GLY A 38 5.64 -3.44 -0.67
N PRO A 39 4.81 -3.16 -1.68
CA PRO A 39 3.36 -3.28 -1.53
C PRO A 39 2.95 -4.74 -1.32
N THR A 40 1.80 -4.96 -0.70
CA THR A 40 1.11 -6.26 -0.74
C THR A 40 0.23 -6.36 -2.00
N PRO A 41 -0.22 -7.55 -2.43
CA PRO A 41 -1.15 -7.70 -3.55
C PRO A 41 -2.39 -6.79 -3.45
N ILE A 42 -3.01 -6.68 -2.26
CA ILE A 42 -4.18 -5.83 -2.07
C ILE A 42 -3.83 -4.33 -2.23
N GLN A 43 -2.66 -3.91 -1.75
CA GLN A 43 -2.20 -2.53 -1.93
C GLN A 43 -1.89 -2.21 -3.39
N ALA A 44 -1.18 -3.13 -4.07
CA ALA A 44 -0.82 -3.00 -5.48
C ALA A 44 -2.03 -2.95 -6.42
N GLY A 45 -3.14 -3.59 -6.05
CA GLY A 45 -4.40 -3.52 -6.78
C GLY A 45 -5.23 -2.28 -6.44
N ALA A 46 -5.33 -1.92 -5.16
CA ALA A 46 -6.23 -0.85 -4.70
C ALA A 46 -5.67 0.56 -4.93
N LEU A 47 -4.35 0.77 -4.76
CA LEU A 47 -3.76 2.11 -4.82
C LEU A 47 -3.98 2.81 -6.16
N PRO A 48 -3.72 2.18 -7.34
CA PRO A 48 -3.98 2.84 -8.62
C PRO A 48 -5.45 3.24 -8.81
N LEU A 49 -6.38 2.39 -8.38
CA LEU A 49 -7.82 2.65 -8.50
C LEU A 49 -8.26 3.83 -7.63
N GLY A 50 -7.76 3.93 -6.40
CA GLY A 50 -8.09 5.04 -5.49
C GLY A 50 -7.44 6.35 -5.92
N LEU A 51 -6.22 6.30 -6.48
CA LEU A 51 -5.54 7.50 -6.99
C LEU A 51 -6.29 8.12 -8.18
N MET A 52 -6.96 7.30 -8.99
CA MET A 52 -7.87 7.76 -10.06
C MET A 52 -9.16 8.41 -9.53
N GLY A 53 -9.42 8.35 -8.22
CA GLY A 53 -10.60 8.94 -7.59
C GLY A 53 -11.83 8.05 -7.57
N ASN A 54 -11.67 6.73 -7.76
CA ASN A 54 -12.78 5.79 -7.63
C ASN A 54 -13.08 5.50 -6.16
N ASP A 55 -14.36 5.30 -5.84
CA ASP A 55 -14.75 4.72 -4.56
C ASP A 55 -14.30 3.27 -4.47
N LEU A 56 -13.71 2.89 -3.33
CA LEU A 56 -13.09 1.58 -3.15
C LEU A 56 -13.76 0.77 -2.04
N LEU A 57 -14.13 -0.47 -2.37
CA LEU A 57 -14.38 -1.53 -1.39
C LEU A 57 -13.18 -2.47 -1.38
N VAL A 58 -12.39 -2.44 -0.29
CA VAL A 58 -11.15 -3.22 -0.17
C VAL A 58 -11.34 -4.40 0.77
N GLN A 59 -11.44 -5.61 0.21
CA GLN A 59 -11.58 -6.86 0.97
C GLN A 59 -10.29 -7.69 0.92
N ALA A 60 -9.70 -7.94 2.09
CA ALA A 60 -8.54 -8.81 2.27
C ALA A 60 -8.42 -9.23 3.74
N LYS A 61 -7.60 -10.25 4.03
CA LYS A 61 -7.37 -10.72 5.42
C LYS A 61 -6.77 -9.62 6.31
N SER A 62 -6.90 -9.75 7.62
CA SER A 62 -6.18 -8.87 8.55
C SER A 62 -4.66 -9.02 8.36
N GLY A 63 -3.89 -7.98 8.63
CA GLY A 63 -2.43 -7.98 8.44
C GLY A 63 -1.94 -7.82 6.99
N THR A 64 -2.81 -7.85 5.98
CA THR A 64 -2.43 -7.63 4.56
C THR A 64 -2.22 -6.14 4.19
N GLY A 65 -2.33 -5.24 5.18
CA GLY A 65 -1.97 -3.83 5.01
C GLY A 65 -3.01 -2.94 4.32
N LYS A 66 -4.30 -3.26 4.44
CA LYS A 66 -5.41 -2.40 3.95
C LYS A 66 -5.35 -0.97 4.50
N THR A 67 -4.97 -0.80 5.76
CA THR A 67 -4.83 0.54 6.38
C THR A 67 -3.85 1.43 5.63
N LEU A 68 -2.74 0.87 5.14
CA LEU A 68 -1.75 1.63 4.38
C LEU A 68 -2.32 2.13 3.05
N VAL A 69 -3.28 1.42 2.43
CA VAL A 69 -3.97 1.89 1.22
C VAL A 69 -4.66 3.21 1.50
N PHE A 70 -5.54 3.24 2.49
CA PHE A 70 -6.31 4.44 2.81
C PHE A 70 -5.44 5.59 3.33
N ALA A 71 -4.44 5.30 4.15
CA ALA A 71 -3.49 6.31 4.62
C ALA A 71 -2.73 6.96 3.45
N THR A 72 -2.24 6.17 2.50
CA THR A 72 -1.53 6.66 1.31
C THR A 72 -2.46 7.52 0.44
N LEU A 73 -3.70 7.09 0.22
CA LEU A 73 -4.69 7.85 -0.55
C LEU A 73 -5.03 9.19 0.10
N ALA A 74 -5.22 9.20 1.42
CA ALA A 74 -5.46 10.43 2.18
C ALA A 74 -4.27 11.39 2.08
N SER A 75 -3.04 10.91 2.29
CA SER A 75 -1.83 11.72 2.15
C SER A 75 -1.67 12.27 0.74
N GLN A 76 -1.98 11.48 -0.31
CA GLN A 76 -1.91 11.96 -1.69
C GLN A 76 -2.94 13.05 -1.96
N LEU A 77 -4.16 12.90 -1.43
CA LEU A 77 -5.22 13.89 -1.61
C LEU A 77 -4.82 15.24 -1.00
N SER A 78 -4.15 15.25 0.15
CA SER A 78 -3.64 16.47 0.78
C SER A 78 -2.59 17.23 -0.03
N LEU A 79 -1.91 16.57 -0.98
CA LEU A 79 -0.95 17.21 -1.89
C LEU A 79 -1.62 17.80 -3.14
N ARG A 80 -2.91 17.55 -3.37
CA ARG A 80 -3.60 18.13 -4.51
C ARG A 80 -3.87 19.62 -4.21
N PRO A 81 -3.56 20.54 -5.16
CA PRO A 81 -3.91 21.94 -4.96
C PRO A 81 -5.42 22.07 -4.73
N ALA A 82 -5.80 22.94 -3.79
CA ALA A 82 -7.21 23.27 -3.59
C ALA A 82 -7.79 23.77 -4.92
N ARG A 83 -8.91 23.17 -5.33
CA ARG A 83 -9.66 23.60 -6.52
C ARG A 83 -10.31 24.95 -6.28
#